data_AF-A0A1I8JR24-F1
#
_entry.id   AF-A0A1I8JR24-F1
#
_cell.length_a   1.000
_cell.length_b   1.000
_cell.length_c   1.000
_cell.angle_alpha   90.00
_cell.angle_beta   90.00
_cell.angle_gamma   90.00
#
_symmetry.space_group_name_H-M   'P 1'
#
loop_
_entity.id
_entity.type
_entity.pdbx_description
1 polymer ?
#
loop_
_entity_poly.entity_id
_entity_poly.type
_entity_poly.pdbx_seq_one_letter_code
_entity_poly.pdbx_strand_id
1 'polypeptide(L)'
;GECDQSLGTEFQYSIFGKELIIGDNPKGLTIDILHYLNTSAQYLHSLLAMQRDQQETLILNDDQRRNLTKVDAALEALRNVIRNHPGVEMQCIGYFQLLFALLRLNGCHTTMQRALEVISCVTENQECVKDIGGSKRALLSGDATLPECHGLLLSTLSPLMSHTDLVKDSVYRGVIIHLLDLFCSSSDQELRQQAAQLLAKLTANKLVGPRIRLILNKFLPAIFVDAMRDAPETAVNMFETSQENPELLWNDDTRSDVSQTVARMRGEFYHRQVLDPGRLSNALHRGRGFNDCVGGEPVVGGVYLRLFVQNPGWVLRNPKEFTRCLMDKWIELVRRGVQADAQLLELVTSSMVGLVATQPALLDSLPQLGYFPQLLDALATSEDAGALRSCLLMLHAFSANTGCVRSLVSAGHCLRSVKRGMEQRPDLLAYACETVLRLAEGQEDLAAEQALTCGLVQHLLGLLQSGLERVVNALKALQKSLQHGERVGAILDASPVWKDYKDQLHDLFISNAPSVAGYLLNSASGGGGGPAASKAPPKDPFLNRLSF
;
A
#
# COMPACT_ATOMS: atom_id res chain seq x y z
N GLY A 1 65.77 -59.68 40.72
CA GLY A 1 66.07 -58.29 40.36
C GLY A 1 64.77 -57.67 39.96
N GLU A 2 64.15 -56.97 40.90
CA GLU A 2 62.86 -56.31 40.75
C GLU A 2 63.00 -55.18 39.72
N CYS A 3 62.17 -55.20 38.67
CA CYS A 3 62.00 -54.04 37.79
C CYS A 3 60.92 -53.16 38.40
N ASP A 4 61.37 -52.02 38.91
CA ASP A 4 60.61 -50.94 39.54
C ASP A 4 59.42 -50.48 38.65
N GLN A 5 58.21 -50.54 39.21
CA GLN A 5 56.95 -50.13 38.55
C GLN A 5 56.73 -48.60 38.60
N SER A 6 57.65 -47.83 39.16
CA SER A 6 57.51 -46.37 39.34
C SER A 6 58.17 -45.51 38.26
N LEU A 7 58.88 -46.12 37.29
CA LEU A 7 59.53 -45.40 36.20
C LEU A 7 58.52 -45.02 35.10
N GLY A 8 57.79 -43.92 35.33
CA GLY A 8 56.93 -43.28 34.33
C GLY A 8 55.73 -42.52 34.86
N THR A 9 55.38 -42.66 36.15
CA THR A 9 54.21 -41.99 36.73
C THR A 9 54.43 -40.51 37.07
N GLU A 10 55.67 -40.01 37.03
CA GLU A 10 56.00 -38.61 37.34
C GLU A 10 56.22 -37.71 36.12
N PHE A 11 55.97 -38.18 34.90
CA PHE A 11 55.84 -37.28 33.74
C PHE A 11 54.39 -36.79 33.58
N GLN A 12 53.84 -36.21 34.65
CA GLN A 12 52.70 -35.30 34.50
C GLN A 12 53.23 -34.01 33.86
N TYR A 13 52.74 -33.71 32.67
CA TYR A 13 52.98 -32.45 31.98
C TYR A 13 52.60 -31.26 32.88
N SER A 14 53.58 -30.73 33.61
CA SER A 14 53.47 -29.56 34.48
C SER A 14 53.24 -28.24 33.73
N ILE A 15 53.17 -28.30 32.39
CA ILE A 15 52.92 -27.17 31.50
C ILE A 15 51.40 -27.00 31.22
N PHE A 16 50.60 -28.04 31.39
CA PHE A 16 49.15 -28.04 31.12
C PHE A 16 48.28 -27.88 32.38
N GLY A 17 48.86 -27.60 33.55
CA GLY A 17 48.10 -27.40 34.80
C GLY A 17 47.11 -26.22 34.79
N LYS A 18 47.12 -25.39 33.73
CA LYS A 18 46.17 -24.30 33.48
C LYS A 18 45.21 -24.57 32.32
N GLU A 19 45.34 -25.70 31.64
CA GLU A 19 44.47 -26.09 30.53
C GLU A 19 43.46 -27.15 31.00
N LEU A 20 42.19 -26.94 30.62
CA LEU A 20 41.11 -27.87 30.90
C LEU A 20 41.40 -29.17 30.11
N ILE A 21 41.74 -30.25 30.81
CA ILE A 21 41.86 -31.58 30.19
C ILE A 21 40.44 -32.08 29.89
N ILE A 22 40.06 -32.00 28.63
CA ILE A 22 38.75 -32.39 28.11
C ILE A 22 38.84 -33.83 27.60
N GLY A 23 38.07 -34.74 28.19
CA GLY A 23 38.03 -36.16 27.79
C GLY A 23 37.35 -36.42 26.44
N ASP A 24 37.56 -37.63 25.90
CA ASP A 24 37.08 -38.19 24.61
C ASP A 24 35.55 -38.16 24.37
N ASN A 25 34.75 -37.58 25.26
CA ASN A 25 33.28 -37.58 25.18
C ASN A 25 32.71 -36.18 24.89
N PRO A 26 32.36 -35.87 23.62
CA PRO A 26 31.85 -34.55 23.24
C PRO A 26 30.53 -34.19 23.95
N LYS A 27 29.71 -35.18 24.32
CA LYS A 27 28.48 -34.93 25.09
C LYS A 27 28.77 -34.52 26.53
N GLY A 28 29.71 -35.20 27.18
CA GLY A 28 30.13 -34.89 28.55
C GLY A 28 30.69 -33.48 28.65
N LEU A 29 31.59 -33.14 27.72
CA LEU A 29 32.13 -31.79 27.58
C LEU A 29 31.06 -30.71 27.44
N THR A 30 30.05 -30.92 26.59
CA THR A 30 28.95 -29.96 26.43
C THR A 30 28.16 -29.76 27.71
N ILE A 31 27.88 -30.84 28.45
CA ILE A 31 27.20 -30.76 29.75
C ILE A 31 28.04 -29.98 30.77
N ASP A 32 29.34 -30.24 30.84
CA ASP A 32 30.25 -29.55 31.77
C ASP A 32 30.33 -28.05 31.47
N ILE A 33 30.41 -27.67 30.18
CA ILE A 33 30.41 -26.27 29.75
C ILE A 33 29.07 -25.60 30.10
N LEU A 34 27.93 -26.25 29.82
CA LEU A 34 26.60 -25.72 30.14
C LEU A 34 26.40 -25.57 31.65
N HIS A 35 26.90 -26.52 32.45
CA HIS A 35 26.88 -26.43 33.91
C HIS A 35 27.71 -25.24 34.40
N TYR A 36 28.92 -25.04 33.87
CA TYR A 36 29.74 -23.88 34.18
C TYR A 36 29.01 -22.55 33.84
N LEU A 37 28.44 -22.45 32.64
CA LEU A 37 27.64 -21.28 32.24
C LEU A 37 26.46 -21.05 33.19
N ASN A 38 25.79 -22.13 33.63
CA ASN A 38 24.66 -22.05 34.55
C ASN A 38 25.08 -21.66 35.97
N THR A 39 26.23 -22.13 36.47
CA THR A 39 26.79 -21.63 37.74
C THR A 39 27.13 -20.13 37.66
N SER A 40 27.52 -19.67 36.46
CA SER A 40 27.74 -18.25 36.17
C SER A 40 26.43 -17.45 36.06
N ALA A 41 25.25 -18.09 36.01
CA ALA A 41 23.97 -17.43 35.81
C ALA A 41 23.59 -16.44 36.93
N GLN A 42 23.91 -16.76 38.19
CA GLN A 42 23.65 -15.86 39.32
C GLN A 42 24.40 -14.53 39.15
N TYR A 43 25.65 -14.61 38.70
CA TYR A 43 26.46 -13.44 38.38
C TYR A 43 25.85 -12.64 37.20
N LEU A 44 25.40 -13.31 36.14
CA LEU A 44 24.75 -12.66 34.99
C LEU A 44 23.43 -11.99 35.40
N HIS A 45 22.67 -12.57 36.33
CA HIS A 45 21.47 -11.94 36.88
C HIS A 45 21.79 -10.69 37.69
N SER A 46 22.88 -10.68 38.46
CA SER A 46 23.36 -9.47 39.14
C SER A 46 23.76 -8.38 38.14
N LEU A 47 24.43 -8.73 37.03
CA LEU A 47 24.74 -7.78 35.96
C LEU A 47 23.47 -7.21 35.31
N LEU A 48 22.49 -8.05 34.99
CA LEU A 48 21.20 -7.61 34.41
C LEU A 48 20.38 -6.74 35.38
N ALA A 49 20.48 -6.98 36.69
CA ALA A 49 19.85 -6.14 37.71
C ALA A 49 20.51 -4.75 37.75
N MET A 50 21.84 -4.69 37.75
CA MET A 50 22.57 -3.41 37.70
C MET A 50 22.30 -2.62 36.41
N GLN A 51 22.13 -3.31 35.28
CA GLN A 51 21.78 -2.68 34.00
C GLN A 51 20.42 -1.95 34.05
N ARG A 52 19.44 -2.48 34.80
CA ARG A 52 18.12 -1.84 34.94
C ARG A 52 18.20 -0.51 35.69
N ASP A 53 19.15 -0.40 36.62
CA ASP A 53 19.33 0.80 37.42
C ASP A 53 20.15 1.89 36.70
N GLN A 54 21.02 1.52 35.73
CA GLN A 54 21.97 2.44 35.08
C GLN A 54 21.57 2.92 33.66
N GLN A 55 20.38 2.57 33.18
CA GLN A 55 19.70 2.99 31.93
C GLN A 55 20.44 2.97 30.57
N GLU A 56 21.76 3.09 30.44
CA GLU A 56 22.40 3.17 29.10
C GLU A 56 23.74 2.42 28.92
N THR A 57 24.59 2.19 29.94
CA THR A 57 25.85 1.44 29.74
C THR A 57 26.33 0.72 31.01
N LEU A 58 26.61 -0.59 30.91
CA LEU A 58 27.20 -1.36 31.99
C LEU A 58 28.68 -0.99 32.19
N ILE A 59 29.00 -0.30 33.28
CA ILE A 59 30.39 -0.05 33.68
C ILE A 59 30.88 -1.24 34.51
N LEU A 60 31.82 -2.00 33.93
CA LEU A 60 32.32 -3.24 34.51
C LEU A 60 33.68 -3.07 35.20
N ASN A 61 33.78 -3.60 36.42
CA ASN A 61 35.04 -3.72 37.17
C ASN A 61 35.98 -4.76 36.53
N ASP A 62 37.27 -4.71 36.85
CA ASP A 62 38.28 -5.63 36.29
C ASP A 62 37.97 -7.12 36.56
N ASP A 63 37.44 -7.45 37.73
CA ASP A 63 37.00 -8.81 38.05
C ASP A 63 35.80 -9.27 37.20
N GLN A 64 34.89 -8.34 36.91
CA GLN A 64 33.71 -8.62 36.09
C GLN A 64 34.11 -8.85 34.63
N ARG A 65 35.03 -8.03 34.11
CA ARG A 65 35.61 -8.21 32.77
C ARG A 65 36.29 -9.57 32.65
N ARG A 66 37.12 -9.95 33.64
CA ARG A 66 37.78 -11.27 33.67
C ARG A 66 36.79 -12.43 33.68
N ASN A 67 35.69 -12.32 34.41
CA ASN A 67 34.66 -13.35 34.43
C ASN A 67 33.91 -13.44 33.09
N LEU A 68 33.60 -12.31 32.45
CA LEU A 68 33.01 -12.29 31.11
C LEU A 68 33.93 -12.92 30.06
N THR A 69 35.25 -12.68 30.13
CA THR A 69 36.20 -13.35 29.22
C THR A 69 36.15 -14.88 29.35
N LYS A 70 35.94 -15.41 30.56
CA LYS A 70 35.77 -16.86 30.77
C LYS A 70 34.44 -17.36 30.21
N VAL A 71 33.36 -16.58 30.35
CA VAL A 71 32.06 -16.88 29.74
C VAL A 71 32.17 -16.89 28.21
N ASP A 72 32.88 -15.91 27.62
CA ASP A 72 33.13 -15.83 26.18
C ASP A 72 33.89 -17.06 25.68
N ALA A 73 34.96 -17.46 26.38
CA ALA A 73 35.73 -18.66 26.05
C ALA A 73 34.88 -19.94 26.15
N ALA A 74 34.02 -20.03 27.17
CA ALA A 74 33.10 -21.16 27.33
C ALA A 74 32.05 -21.21 26.21
N LEU A 75 31.48 -20.08 25.79
CA LEU A 75 30.55 -20.01 24.67
C LEU A 75 31.22 -20.36 23.33
N GLU A 76 32.46 -19.92 23.12
CA GLU A 76 33.24 -20.28 21.94
C GLU A 76 33.55 -21.78 21.90
N ALA A 77 33.95 -22.37 23.03
CA ALA A 77 34.13 -23.81 23.15
C ALA A 77 32.81 -24.56 22.85
N LEU A 78 31.70 -24.12 23.45
CA LEU A 78 30.38 -24.71 23.22
C LEU A 78 29.98 -24.69 21.73
N ARG A 79 30.14 -23.54 21.07
CA ARG A 79 29.89 -23.38 19.62
C ARG A 79 30.71 -24.38 18.80
N ASN A 80 32.02 -24.48 19.08
CA ASN A 80 32.92 -25.35 18.33
C ASN A 80 32.57 -26.83 18.50
N VAL A 81 32.18 -27.24 19.71
CA VAL A 81 31.78 -28.63 19.98
C VAL A 81 30.50 -28.98 19.24
N ILE A 82 29.49 -28.11 19.27
CA ILE A 82 28.21 -28.30 18.57
C ILE A 82 28.43 -28.37 17.05
N ARG A 83 29.20 -27.44 16.48
CA ARG A 83 29.46 -27.40 15.02
C ARG A 83 30.15 -28.65 14.49
N ASN A 84 31.02 -29.25 15.30
CA ASN A 84 31.83 -30.40 14.86
C ASN A 84 31.19 -31.76 15.18
N HIS A 85 30.15 -31.80 16.04
CA HIS A 85 29.53 -33.05 16.49
C HIS A 85 28.00 -32.97 16.46
N PRO A 86 27.33 -33.45 15.39
CA PRO A 86 25.88 -33.41 15.28
C PRO A 86 25.20 -34.27 16.36
N GLY A 87 24.07 -33.81 16.88
CA GLY A 87 23.28 -34.43 17.94
C GLY A 87 23.70 -33.99 19.36
N VAL A 88 24.82 -33.29 19.51
CA VAL A 88 25.26 -32.75 20.81
C VAL A 88 24.46 -31.51 21.20
N GLU A 89 23.91 -30.76 20.24
CA GLU A 89 23.04 -29.60 20.46
C GLU A 89 21.83 -29.90 21.33
N MET A 90 21.36 -31.16 21.37
CA MET A 90 20.26 -31.58 22.23
C MET A 90 20.57 -31.41 23.72
N GLN A 91 21.86 -31.36 24.11
CA GLN A 91 22.25 -31.10 25.50
C GLN A 91 21.97 -29.65 25.93
N CYS A 92 21.74 -28.73 24.98
CA CYS A 92 21.37 -27.34 25.28
C CYS A 92 19.91 -27.17 25.73
N ILE A 93 19.07 -28.20 25.58
CA ILE A 93 17.67 -28.20 26.02
C ILE A 93 17.61 -27.92 27.53
N GLY A 94 16.75 -26.98 27.93
CA GLY A 94 16.64 -26.49 29.30
C GLY A 94 17.59 -25.33 29.66
N TYR A 95 18.63 -25.07 28.85
CA TYR A 95 19.59 -23.98 29.08
C TYR A 95 19.31 -22.73 28.22
N PHE A 96 18.29 -22.73 27.34
CA PHE A 96 18.02 -21.58 26.47
C PHE A 96 17.65 -20.29 27.21
N GLN A 97 17.05 -20.38 28.40
CA GLN A 97 16.76 -19.18 29.22
C GLN A 97 18.03 -18.43 29.61
N LEU A 98 19.12 -19.17 29.87
CA LEU A 98 20.43 -18.60 30.18
C LEU A 98 21.06 -17.96 28.94
N LEU A 99 21.01 -18.66 27.79
CA LEU A 99 21.52 -18.13 26.52
C LEU A 99 20.78 -16.85 26.11
N PHE A 100 19.46 -16.78 26.28
CA PHE A 100 18.70 -15.55 26.05
C PHE A 100 18.96 -14.46 27.09
N ALA A 101 19.36 -14.81 28.32
CA ALA A 101 19.78 -13.82 29.30
C ALA A 101 21.11 -13.14 28.90
N LEU A 102 22.04 -13.90 28.31
CA LEU A 102 23.31 -13.38 27.79
C LEU A 102 23.11 -12.38 26.65
N LEU A 103 22.11 -12.61 25.78
CA LEU A 103 21.74 -11.67 24.71
C LEU A 103 21.21 -10.31 25.21
N ARG A 104 20.88 -10.19 26.49
CA ARG A 104 20.27 -8.97 27.07
C ARG A 104 21.29 -8.06 27.77
N LEU A 105 22.56 -8.45 27.78
CA LEU A 105 23.64 -7.67 28.38
C LEU A 105 24.04 -6.52 27.44
N ASN A 106 23.56 -5.32 27.72
CA ASN A 106 23.87 -4.14 26.90
C ASN A 106 25.34 -3.75 27.08
N GLY A 107 26.05 -3.49 25.97
CA GLY A 107 27.47 -3.12 25.98
C GLY A 107 28.47 -4.29 26.04
N CYS A 108 28.00 -5.54 26.17
CA CYS A 108 28.84 -6.75 26.13
C CYS A 108 28.75 -7.44 24.76
N HIS A 109 29.34 -6.79 23.75
CA HIS A 109 29.22 -7.16 22.35
C HIS A 109 29.75 -8.56 22.01
N THR A 110 30.92 -8.92 22.53
CA THR A 110 31.54 -10.23 22.30
C THR A 110 30.68 -11.35 22.85
N THR A 111 30.23 -11.23 24.09
CA THR A 111 29.38 -12.22 24.77
C THR A 111 28.06 -12.41 24.04
N MET A 112 27.42 -11.31 23.62
CA MET A 112 26.18 -11.36 22.84
C MET A 112 26.38 -12.10 21.51
N GLN A 113 27.44 -11.77 20.77
CA GLN A 113 27.76 -12.44 19.51
C GLN A 113 28.00 -13.94 19.73
N ARG A 114 28.82 -14.34 20.70
CA ARG A 114 29.11 -15.76 20.96
C ARG A 114 27.87 -16.53 21.41
N ALA A 115 27.01 -15.93 22.25
CA ALA A 115 25.75 -16.54 22.64
C ALA A 115 24.82 -16.73 21.42
N LEU A 116 24.75 -15.73 20.52
CA LEU A 116 23.97 -15.83 19.30
C LEU A 116 24.52 -16.88 18.33
N GLU A 117 25.85 -17.02 18.22
CA GLU A 117 26.49 -18.07 17.43
C GLU A 117 26.15 -19.47 17.95
N VAL A 118 26.14 -19.67 19.28
CA VAL A 118 25.68 -20.93 19.89
C VAL A 118 24.23 -21.19 19.56
N ILE A 119 23.35 -20.19 19.73
CA ILE A 119 21.92 -20.34 19.41
C ILE A 119 21.74 -20.67 17.92
N SER A 120 22.44 -20.00 17.02
CA SER A 120 22.42 -20.27 15.57
C SER A 120 22.76 -21.73 15.25
N CYS A 121 23.71 -22.34 15.96
CA CYS A 121 24.08 -23.74 15.74
C CYS A 121 23.00 -24.73 16.22
N VAL A 122 22.20 -24.38 17.23
CA VAL A 122 21.17 -25.29 17.76
C VAL A 122 19.83 -25.19 17.02
N THR A 123 19.58 -24.12 16.26
CA THR A 123 18.30 -23.90 15.57
C THR A 123 18.10 -24.79 14.35
N GLU A 124 19.14 -25.51 13.92
CA GLU A 124 19.05 -26.56 12.90
C GLU A 124 18.27 -27.79 13.42
N ASN A 125 18.24 -28.01 14.74
CA ASN A 125 17.56 -29.16 15.37
C ASN A 125 16.13 -28.80 15.83
N GLN A 126 15.13 -29.54 15.34
CA GLN A 126 13.71 -29.27 15.64
C GLN A 126 13.34 -29.40 17.13
N GLU A 127 13.97 -30.28 17.88
CA GLU A 127 13.69 -30.44 19.33
C GLU A 127 14.20 -29.25 20.12
N CYS A 128 15.39 -28.73 19.78
CA CYS A 128 15.91 -27.49 20.33
C CYS A 128 14.99 -26.30 20.01
N VAL A 129 14.49 -26.21 18.76
CA VAL A 129 13.55 -25.13 18.38
C VAL A 129 12.23 -25.19 19.16
N LYS A 130 11.70 -26.40 19.41
CA LYS A 130 10.50 -26.56 20.27
C LYS A 130 10.74 -26.07 21.68
N ASP A 131 11.88 -26.43 22.29
CA ASP A 131 12.22 -26.00 23.65
C ASP A 131 12.47 -24.48 23.72
N ILE A 132 13.10 -23.90 22.69
CA ILE A 132 13.22 -22.45 22.51
C ILE A 132 11.83 -21.80 22.52
N GLY A 133 10.85 -22.37 21.80
CA GLY A 133 9.45 -21.93 21.84
C GLY A 133 8.81 -22.01 23.23
N GLY A 134 9.16 -23.02 24.01
CA GLY A 134 8.70 -23.19 25.40
C GLY A 134 9.30 -22.17 26.38
N SER A 135 10.45 -21.58 26.06
CA SER A 135 11.21 -20.71 26.97
C SER A 135 10.58 -19.33 27.23
N LYS A 136 9.51 -18.95 26.51
CA LYS A 136 8.68 -17.72 26.67
C LYS A 136 9.44 -16.37 26.71
N ARG A 137 10.75 -16.34 26.43
CA ARG A 137 11.58 -15.13 26.40
C ARG A 137 12.04 -14.87 24.96
N ALA A 138 11.85 -13.63 24.52
CA ALA A 138 12.17 -13.20 23.17
C ALA A 138 13.67 -13.25 22.90
N LEU A 139 14.03 -13.65 21.68
CA LEU A 139 15.37 -13.45 21.11
C LEU A 139 15.64 -11.97 20.78
N LEU A 140 14.60 -11.14 20.73
CA LEU A 140 14.62 -9.75 20.23
C LEU A 140 14.29 -8.71 21.31
N SER A 141 14.72 -8.93 22.56
CA SER A 141 14.66 -7.88 23.59
C SER A 141 15.96 -7.07 23.60
N GLY A 142 16.07 -6.08 22.72
CA GLY A 142 17.20 -5.15 22.68
C GLY A 142 17.26 -4.34 21.37
N ASP A 143 17.16 -3.00 21.43
CA ASP A 143 17.39 -2.05 20.31
C ASP A 143 18.85 -2.01 19.86
N ALA A 144 19.71 -2.89 20.36
CA ALA A 144 21.15 -2.81 20.19
C ALA A 144 21.80 -4.17 19.99
N THR A 145 21.17 -5.06 19.21
CA THR A 145 22.03 -5.98 18.46
C THR A 145 22.89 -5.08 17.56
N LEU A 146 24.20 -5.16 17.74
CA LEU A 146 25.14 -4.44 16.88
C LEU A 146 24.71 -4.59 15.42
N PRO A 147 24.88 -3.56 14.58
CA PRO A 147 24.72 -3.69 13.13
C PRO A 147 25.45 -4.94 12.58
N GLU A 148 26.61 -5.26 13.15
CA GLU A 148 27.44 -6.42 12.82
C GLU A 148 26.77 -7.78 13.12
N CYS A 149 25.87 -7.84 14.10
CA CYS A 149 25.18 -9.07 14.50
C CYS A 149 23.84 -9.28 13.78
N HIS A 150 23.34 -8.29 13.02
CA HIS A 150 22.02 -8.39 12.39
C HIS A 150 21.93 -9.54 11.38
N GLY A 151 22.97 -9.80 10.58
CA GLY A 151 22.98 -10.95 9.66
C GLY A 151 22.89 -12.30 10.39
N LEU A 152 23.64 -12.45 11.49
CA LEU A 152 23.59 -13.66 12.32
C LEU A 152 22.23 -13.80 13.04
N LEU A 153 21.62 -12.69 13.44
CA LEU A 153 20.31 -12.67 14.06
C LEU A 153 19.22 -13.10 13.08
N LEU A 154 19.22 -12.57 11.86
CA LEU A 154 18.25 -12.91 10.82
C LEU A 154 18.39 -14.38 10.39
N SER A 155 19.61 -14.88 10.22
CA SER A 155 19.87 -16.29 9.93
C SER A 155 19.42 -17.21 11.08
N THR A 156 19.57 -16.78 12.34
CA THR A 156 19.07 -17.54 13.50
C THR A 156 17.54 -17.53 13.60
N LEU A 157 16.90 -16.40 13.29
CA LEU A 157 15.44 -16.26 13.31
C LEU A 157 14.76 -17.06 12.19
N SER A 158 15.41 -17.22 11.03
CA SER A 158 14.80 -17.90 9.90
C SER A 158 14.34 -19.33 10.23
N PRO A 159 15.17 -20.25 10.76
CA PRO A 159 14.71 -21.57 11.20
C PRO A 159 13.61 -21.51 12.27
N LEU A 160 13.74 -20.62 13.26
CA LEU A 160 12.79 -20.44 14.35
C LEU A 160 11.37 -20.06 13.87
N MET A 161 11.28 -19.21 12.85
CA MET A 161 9.99 -18.79 12.28
C MET A 161 9.27 -19.90 11.48
N SER A 162 9.82 -21.12 11.42
CA SER A 162 9.11 -22.28 10.90
C SER A 162 8.06 -22.82 11.88
N HIS A 163 8.19 -22.54 13.19
CA HIS A 163 7.25 -22.98 14.21
C HIS A 163 6.19 -21.93 14.49
N THR A 164 4.91 -22.33 14.42
CA THR A 164 3.79 -21.38 14.45
C THR A 164 3.62 -20.65 15.78
N ASP A 165 3.96 -21.27 16.91
CA ASP A 165 3.86 -20.61 18.21
C ASP A 165 4.93 -19.52 18.39
N LEU A 166 6.14 -19.74 17.85
CA LEU A 166 7.18 -18.72 17.76
C LEU A 166 6.76 -17.57 16.83
N VAL A 167 6.08 -17.87 15.72
CA VAL A 167 5.51 -16.84 14.82
C VAL A 167 4.42 -16.03 15.52
N LYS A 168 3.54 -16.65 16.32
CA LYS A 168 2.55 -15.92 17.12
C LYS A 168 3.24 -14.96 18.08
N ASP A 169 4.23 -15.47 18.80
CA ASP A 169 4.96 -14.71 19.82
C ASP A 169 5.76 -13.55 19.20
N SER A 170 6.36 -13.76 18.03
CA SER A 170 7.12 -12.72 17.30
C SER A 170 6.26 -11.52 16.89
N VAL A 171 4.99 -11.74 16.53
CA VAL A 171 4.04 -10.66 16.24
C VAL A 171 3.84 -9.76 17.45
N TYR A 172 3.57 -10.34 18.62
CA TYR A 172 3.32 -9.57 19.85
C TYR A 172 4.56 -8.88 20.41
N ARG A 173 5.73 -9.41 20.09
CA ARG A 173 7.02 -8.85 20.48
C ARG A 173 7.52 -7.81 19.50
N GLY A 174 6.78 -7.46 18.45
CA GLY A 174 7.16 -6.39 17.53
C GLY A 174 8.30 -6.74 16.58
N VAL A 175 8.60 -8.04 16.38
CA VAL A 175 9.63 -8.51 15.44
C VAL A 175 9.39 -7.96 14.03
N ILE A 176 8.12 -7.90 13.63
CA ILE A 176 7.71 -7.37 12.32
C ILE A 176 8.18 -5.92 12.11
N ILE A 177 8.09 -5.06 13.13
CA ILE A 177 8.55 -3.66 13.02
C ILE A 177 10.06 -3.59 12.88
N HIS A 178 10.80 -4.44 13.61
CA HIS A 178 12.26 -4.47 13.50
C HIS A 178 12.68 -4.94 12.11
N LEU A 179 12.03 -5.97 11.57
CA LEU A 179 12.29 -6.43 10.20
C LEU A 179 11.92 -5.38 9.15
N LEU A 180 10.82 -4.65 9.35
CA LEU A 180 10.45 -3.53 8.49
C LEU A 180 11.48 -2.40 8.57
N ASP A 181 11.96 -2.05 9.76
CA ASP A 181 12.98 -1.01 9.91
C ASP A 181 14.30 -1.40 9.25
N LEU A 182 14.74 -2.65 9.43
CA LEU A 182 15.91 -3.18 8.72
C LEU A 182 15.72 -3.14 7.20
N PHE A 183 14.54 -3.50 6.71
CA PHE A 183 14.21 -3.43 5.29
C PHE A 183 14.17 -2.00 4.73
N CYS A 184 13.69 -1.02 5.51
CA CYS A 184 13.52 0.36 5.06
C CYS A 184 14.78 1.23 5.25
N SER A 185 15.56 0.98 6.31
CA SER A 185 16.58 1.92 6.82
C SER A 185 18.02 1.41 6.72
N SER A 186 18.24 0.11 6.46
CA SER A 186 19.59 -0.46 6.37
C SER A 186 20.33 0.03 5.12
N SER A 187 21.62 0.33 5.24
CA SER A 187 22.51 0.59 4.10
C SER A 187 22.97 -0.69 3.39
N ASP A 188 22.92 -1.83 4.08
CA ASP A 188 23.33 -3.12 3.55
C ASP A 188 22.18 -3.80 2.78
N GLN A 189 22.40 -4.04 1.49
CA GLN A 189 21.44 -4.66 0.59
C GLN A 189 21.17 -6.13 0.96
N GLU A 190 22.19 -6.88 1.40
CA GLU A 190 22.03 -8.30 1.77
C GLU A 190 21.16 -8.42 3.01
N LEU A 191 21.39 -7.57 4.00
CA LEU A 191 20.58 -7.53 5.23
C LEU A 191 19.11 -7.22 4.92
N ARG A 192 18.84 -6.30 3.99
CA ARG A 192 17.48 -5.98 3.56
C ARG A 192 16.80 -7.16 2.87
N GLN A 193 17.54 -7.89 2.03
CA GLN A 193 17.05 -9.11 1.39
C GLN A 193 16.72 -10.19 2.43
N GLN A 194 17.58 -10.41 3.42
CA GLN A 194 17.33 -11.35 4.51
C GLN A 194 16.10 -10.95 5.35
N ALA A 195 15.92 -9.66 5.63
CA ALA A 195 14.74 -9.15 6.32
C ALA A 195 13.46 -9.38 5.50
N ALA A 196 13.49 -9.06 4.19
CA ALA A 196 12.40 -9.33 3.26
C ALA A 196 12.05 -10.83 3.17
N GLN A 197 13.06 -11.70 3.10
CA GLN A 197 12.88 -13.15 3.08
C GLN A 197 12.21 -13.66 4.37
N LEU A 198 12.60 -13.12 5.52
CA LEU A 198 11.97 -13.48 6.80
C LEU A 198 10.53 -12.98 6.90
N LEU A 199 10.24 -11.75 6.42
CA LEU A 199 8.87 -11.23 6.31
C LEU A 199 7.99 -12.09 5.38
N ALA A 200 8.53 -12.54 4.25
CA ALA A 200 7.85 -13.48 3.36
C ALA A 200 7.57 -14.82 4.06
N LYS A 201 8.54 -15.37 4.78
CA LYS A 201 8.35 -16.60 5.57
C LYS A 201 7.26 -16.46 6.63
N LEU A 202 7.20 -15.31 7.30
CA LEU A 202 6.17 -14.98 8.29
C LEU A 202 4.77 -14.91 7.66
N THR A 203 4.63 -14.28 6.48
CA THR A 203 3.34 -14.21 5.76
C THR A 203 2.89 -15.55 5.18
N ALA A 204 3.82 -16.47 4.90
CA ALA A 204 3.52 -17.84 4.45
C ALA A 204 2.97 -18.76 5.56
N ASN A 205 2.99 -18.33 6.83
CA ASN A 205 2.46 -19.14 7.93
C ASN A 205 0.94 -19.35 7.80
N LYS A 206 0.48 -20.61 7.91
CA LYS A 206 -0.94 -20.96 7.69
C LYS A 206 -1.93 -20.32 8.67
N LEU A 207 -1.55 -20.13 9.93
CA LEU A 207 -2.48 -19.64 10.98
C LEU A 207 -2.40 -18.12 11.17
N VAL A 208 -1.19 -17.55 11.09
CA VAL A 208 -0.95 -16.14 11.43
C VAL A 208 -0.58 -15.30 10.21
N GLY A 209 -0.21 -15.94 9.09
CA GLY A 209 0.21 -15.28 7.86
C GLY A 209 -0.76 -14.24 7.31
N PRO A 210 -2.09 -14.53 7.20
CA PRO A 210 -3.06 -13.54 6.75
C PRO A 210 -3.10 -12.29 7.64
N ARG A 211 -2.98 -12.46 8.96
CA ARG A 211 -2.91 -11.35 9.92
C ARG A 211 -1.63 -10.53 9.75
N ILE A 212 -0.49 -11.20 9.51
CA ILE A 212 0.80 -10.54 9.29
C ILE A 212 0.76 -9.74 7.99
N ARG A 213 0.21 -10.30 6.91
CA ARG A 213 0.03 -9.60 5.62
C ARG A 213 -0.81 -8.33 5.79
N LEU A 214 -1.90 -8.39 6.56
CA LEU A 214 -2.69 -7.19 6.87
C LEU A 214 -1.89 -6.13 7.63
N ILE A 215 -1.00 -6.53 8.54
CA ILE A 215 -0.10 -5.61 9.26
C ILE A 215 0.91 -4.98 8.29
N LEU A 216 1.54 -5.77 7.42
CA LEU A 216 2.50 -5.26 6.44
C LEU A 216 1.85 -4.31 5.43
N ASN A 217 0.63 -4.61 4.99
CA ASN A 217 -0.14 -3.75 4.08
C ASN A 217 -0.52 -2.40 4.71
N LYS A 218 -0.34 -2.22 6.03
CA LYS A 218 -0.43 -0.90 6.66
C LYS A 218 0.85 -0.08 6.52
N PHE A 219 1.95 -0.61 6.02
CA PHE A 219 3.20 0.14 5.88
C PHE A 219 3.68 0.16 4.43
N LEU A 220 3.47 -0.94 3.72
CA LEU A 220 3.92 -1.12 2.35
C LEU A 220 2.72 -1.47 1.45
N PRO A 221 2.66 -0.94 0.22
CA PRO A 221 1.73 -1.43 -0.79
C PRO A 221 1.84 -2.95 -1.00
N ALA A 222 0.72 -3.60 -1.29
CA ALA A 222 0.65 -5.07 -1.38
C ALA A 222 1.64 -5.67 -2.40
N ILE A 223 1.99 -4.92 -3.44
CA ILE A 223 2.98 -5.33 -4.45
C ILE A 223 4.37 -5.60 -3.85
N PHE A 224 4.77 -4.86 -2.81
CA PHE A 224 6.04 -5.11 -2.13
C PHE A 224 5.99 -6.41 -1.34
N VAL A 225 4.88 -6.68 -0.65
CA VAL A 225 4.71 -7.92 0.12
C VAL A 225 4.68 -9.13 -0.82
N ASP A 226 4.06 -9.00 -1.98
CA ASP A 226 4.08 -10.03 -3.02
C ASP A 226 5.49 -10.21 -3.62
N ALA A 227 6.20 -9.11 -3.90
CA ALA A 227 7.59 -9.15 -4.36
C ALA A 227 8.52 -9.81 -3.33
N MET A 228 8.34 -9.55 -2.02
CA MET A 228 9.12 -10.19 -0.95
C MET A 228 8.94 -11.71 -0.96
N ARG A 229 7.72 -12.19 -1.26
CA ARG A 229 7.42 -13.62 -1.36
C ARG A 229 8.08 -14.25 -2.58
N ASP A 230 8.02 -13.57 -3.71
CA ASP A 230 8.45 -14.15 -4.99
C ASP A 230 9.97 -14.05 -5.17
N ALA A 231 10.56 -12.88 -4.92
CA ALA A 231 12.01 -12.62 -4.98
C ALA A 231 12.40 -11.43 -4.07
N PRO A 232 13.02 -11.69 -2.90
CA PRO A 232 13.42 -10.64 -1.95
C PRO A 232 14.33 -9.56 -2.55
N GLU A 233 15.21 -9.90 -3.49
CA GLU A 233 16.08 -8.93 -4.18
C GLU A 233 15.26 -7.95 -5.01
N THR A 234 14.20 -8.44 -5.64
CA THR A 234 13.26 -7.63 -6.43
C THR A 234 12.51 -6.66 -5.52
N ALA A 235 12.09 -7.09 -4.33
CA ALA A 235 11.43 -6.21 -3.37
C ALA A 235 12.34 -5.05 -2.92
N VAL A 236 13.62 -5.32 -2.67
CA VAL A 236 14.60 -4.28 -2.32
C VAL A 236 14.82 -3.32 -3.49
N ASN A 237 15.01 -3.83 -4.71
CA ASN A 237 15.16 -2.98 -5.89
C ASN A 237 13.92 -2.12 -6.15
N MET A 238 12.72 -2.71 -6.04
CA MET A 238 11.46 -1.99 -6.19
C MET A 238 11.30 -0.89 -5.14
N PHE A 239 11.72 -1.15 -3.90
CA PHE A 239 11.66 -0.16 -2.82
C PHE A 239 12.52 1.05 -3.15
N GLU A 240 13.67 0.86 -3.79
CA GLU A 240 14.56 1.96 -4.20
C GLU A 240 14.13 2.72 -5.45
N THR A 241 13.29 2.11 -6.29
CA THR A 241 12.79 2.75 -7.52
C THR A 241 11.58 3.61 -7.24
N SER A 242 11.51 4.79 -7.85
CA SER A 242 10.30 5.62 -7.83
C SER A 242 9.32 5.15 -8.92
N GLN A 243 8.09 4.86 -8.53
CA GLN A 243 7.00 4.39 -9.38
C GLN A 243 5.72 5.14 -9.01
N GLU A 244 5.21 5.91 -9.97
CA GLU A 244 3.94 6.61 -9.84
C GLU A 244 2.99 6.17 -10.94
N ASN A 245 1.91 5.51 -10.56
CA ASN A 245 0.82 5.13 -11.44
C ASN A 245 -0.51 5.14 -10.66
N PRO A 246 -1.66 5.02 -11.33
CA PRO A 246 -2.96 5.11 -10.68
C PRO A 246 -3.19 4.11 -9.53
N GLU A 247 -2.48 2.98 -9.45
CA GLU A 247 -2.63 1.98 -8.38
C GLU A 247 -1.46 1.98 -7.38
N LEU A 248 -0.40 2.78 -7.62
CA LEU A 248 0.79 2.83 -6.79
C LEU A 248 1.41 4.23 -6.83
N LEU A 249 1.43 4.90 -5.69
CA LEU A 249 2.25 6.08 -5.46
C LEU A 249 3.42 5.71 -4.56
N TRP A 250 4.61 5.55 -5.15
CA TRP A 250 5.83 5.24 -4.43
C TRP A 250 6.99 6.10 -4.97
N ASN A 251 7.36 7.11 -4.22
CA ASN A 251 8.42 8.07 -4.53
C ASN A 251 9.28 8.34 -3.29
N ASP A 252 10.26 9.24 -3.41
CA ASP A 252 11.20 9.52 -2.31
C ASP A 252 10.49 10.04 -1.06
N ASP A 253 9.44 10.85 -1.22
CA ASP A 253 8.64 11.38 -0.10
C ASP A 253 7.90 10.27 0.65
N THR A 254 7.10 9.48 -0.07
CA THR A 254 6.35 8.34 0.53
C THR A 254 7.29 7.30 1.16
N ARG A 255 8.44 7.03 0.54
CA ARG A 255 9.47 6.15 1.09
C ARG A 255 10.04 6.72 2.38
N SER A 256 10.40 8.00 2.39
CA SER A 256 10.90 8.70 3.57
C SER A 256 9.89 8.66 4.72
N ASP A 257 8.61 8.94 4.44
CA ASP A 257 7.54 8.93 5.44
C ASP A 257 7.31 7.54 6.03
N VAL A 258 7.34 6.49 5.20
CA VAL A 258 7.25 5.10 5.67
C VAL A 258 8.45 4.75 6.54
N SER A 259 9.66 5.03 6.09
CA SER A 259 10.89 4.77 6.85
C SER A 259 10.89 5.50 8.19
N GLN A 260 10.50 6.78 8.22
CA GLN A 260 10.40 7.56 9.46
C GLN A 260 9.31 7.02 10.39
N THR A 261 8.15 6.64 9.85
CA THR A 261 7.04 6.07 10.61
C THR A 261 7.43 4.74 11.26
N VAL A 262 8.09 3.86 10.50
CA VAL A 262 8.59 2.57 10.97
C VAL A 262 9.68 2.77 12.04
N ALA A 263 10.64 3.66 11.81
CA ALA A 263 11.71 3.97 12.77
C ALA A 263 11.15 4.53 14.10
N ARG A 264 10.16 5.44 14.03
CA ARG A 264 9.46 5.95 15.22
C ARG A 264 8.75 4.83 15.96
N MET A 265 8.01 3.98 15.24
CA MET A 265 7.29 2.86 15.86
C MET A 265 8.26 1.85 16.48
N ARG A 266 9.42 1.60 15.88
CA ARG A 266 10.49 0.76 16.46
C ARG A 266 10.94 1.31 17.80
N GLY A 267 11.31 2.59 17.87
CA GLY A 267 11.72 3.24 19.12
C GLY A 267 10.65 3.17 20.21
N GLU A 268 9.38 3.42 19.87
CA GLU A 268 8.27 3.26 20.83
C GLU A 268 8.08 1.82 21.30
N PHE A 269 8.27 0.83 20.41
CA PHE A 269 8.17 -0.58 20.75
C PHE A 269 9.31 -0.99 21.67
N TYR A 270 10.53 -0.57 21.39
CA TYR A 270 11.68 -0.86 22.24
C TYR A 270 11.53 -0.27 23.63
N HIS A 271 11.19 1.03 23.76
CA HIS A 271 10.97 1.64 25.06
C HIS A 271 9.93 0.85 25.87
N ARG A 272 8.86 0.37 25.24
CA ARG A 272 7.86 -0.48 25.89
C ARG A 272 8.39 -1.87 26.28
N GLN A 273 9.24 -2.49 25.46
CA GLN A 273 9.87 -3.77 25.76
C GLN A 273 10.89 -3.67 26.91
N VAL A 274 11.63 -2.57 27.01
CA VAL A 274 12.58 -2.33 28.10
C VAL A 274 11.83 -2.22 29.43
N LEU A 275 10.72 -1.48 29.44
CA LEU A 275 9.89 -1.27 30.62
C LEU A 275 9.15 -2.54 31.06
N ASP A 276 8.66 -3.35 30.11
CA ASP A 276 7.94 -4.59 30.42
C ASP A 276 8.27 -5.72 29.41
N PRO A 277 9.38 -6.48 29.63
CA PRO A 277 9.82 -7.53 28.72
C PRO A 277 8.86 -8.73 28.58
N GLY A 278 7.88 -8.85 29.48
CA GLY A 278 6.93 -9.96 29.54
C GLY A 278 5.59 -9.67 28.87
N ARG A 279 5.28 -8.40 28.56
CA ARG A 279 3.96 -8.01 28.07
C ARG A 279 3.89 -8.00 26.55
N LEU A 280 3.06 -8.87 26.03
CA LEU A 280 2.67 -8.94 24.62
C LEU A 280 1.97 -7.64 24.22
N SER A 281 2.49 -6.95 23.20
CA SER A 281 1.93 -5.66 22.76
C SER A 281 1.05 -5.81 21.53
N ASN A 282 -0.17 -5.28 21.61
CA ASN A 282 -1.06 -5.13 20.46
C ASN A 282 -0.82 -3.82 19.69
N ALA A 283 0.26 -3.09 19.95
CA ALA A 283 0.46 -1.75 19.40
C ALA A 283 0.62 -1.71 17.87
N LEU A 284 0.91 -2.84 17.22
CA LEU A 284 0.85 -2.99 15.75
C LEU A 284 -0.56 -2.68 15.18
N HIS A 285 -1.59 -2.77 16.02
CA HIS A 285 -2.97 -2.45 15.64
C HIS A 285 -3.33 -0.97 15.81
N ARG A 286 -2.52 -0.18 16.52
CA ARG A 286 -2.82 1.22 16.90
C ARG A 286 -1.96 2.28 16.21
N GLY A 287 -1.01 1.89 15.36
CA GLY A 287 -0.18 2.83 14.59
C GLY A 287 -0.93 3.42 13.39
N ARG A 288 -0.59 4.67 13.03
CA ARG A 288 -0.95 5.27 11.74
C ARG A 288 -0.46 4.37 10.59
N GLY A 289 -1.29 4.18 9.58
CA GLY A 289 -0.96 3.34 8.41
C GLY A 289 -0.36 4.15 7.26
N PHE A 290 0.04 3.46 6.20
CA PHE A 290 0.59 3.97 4.94
C PHE A 290 -0.36 4.96 4.28
N ASN A 291 -1.67 4.71 4.37
CA ASN A 291 -2.69 5.64 3.90
C ASN A 291 -2.68 6.98 4.66
N ASP A 292 -2.15 7.03 5.89
CA ASP A 292 -1.96 8.28 6.63
C ASP A 292 -0.64 8.97 6.25
N CYS A 293 0.36 8.21 5.77
CA CYS A 293 1.65 8.72 5.27
C CYS A 293 1.49 9.40 3.91
N VAL A 294 0.65 8.86 3.03
CA VAL A 294 0.30 9.46 1.72
C VAL A 294 -0.72 10.62 1.88
N GLY A 295 -0.74 11.24 3.05
CA GLY A 295 -1.78 12.16 3.50
C GLY A 295 -2.02 13.31 2.53
N GLY A 296 -3.25 13.40 2.02
CA GLY A 296 -3.70 14.48 1.13
C GLY A 296 -4.00 14.05 -0.31
N GLU A 297 -3.55 12.87 -0.74
CA GLU A 297 -3.91 12.34 -2.06
C GLU A 297 -5.31 11.71 -2.06
N PRO A 298 -6.19 12.09 -3.00
CA PRO A 298 -7.54 11.55 -3.07
C PRO A 298 -7.52 10.13 -3.65
N VAL A 299 -7.75 9.14 -2.78
CA VAL A 299 -7.79 7.71 -3.14
C VAL A 299 -9.22 7.18 -3.06
N VAL A 300 -9.66 6.49 -4.11
CA VAL A 300 -10.98 5.82 -4.15
C VAL A 300 -10.79 4.41 -4.67
N GLY A 301 -11.27 3.40 -3.92
CA GLY A 301 -11.14 2.00 -4.32
C GLY A 301 -9.70 1.50 -4.50
N GLY A 302 -8.72 2.15 -3.85
CA GLY A 302 -7.29 1.86 -4.01
C GLY A 302 -6.62 2.54 -5.22
N VAL A 303 -7.32 3.46 -5.89
CA VAL A 303 -6.80 4.20 -7.05
C VAL A 303 -6.59 5.67 -6.69
N TYR A 304 -5.42 6.21 -7.02
CA TYR A 304 -5.05 7.62 -6.87
C TYR A 304 -5.68 8.44 -7.98
N LEU A 305 -6.71 9.24 -7.66
CA LEU A 305 -7.53 9.92 -8.68
C LEU A 305 -6.73 10.91 -9.53
N ARG A 306 -5.77 11.63 -8.93
CA ARG A 306 -4.94 12.60 -9.66
C ARG A 306 -4.10 11.92 -10.74
N LEU A 307 -3.44 10.81 -10.39
CA LEU A 307 -2.64 10.03 -11.33
C LEU A 307 -3.52 9.37 -12.39
N PHE A 308 -4.70 8.89 -12.01
CA PHE A 308 -5.64 8.31 -12.96
C PHE A 308 -6.14 9.33 -14.00
N VAL A 309 -6.48 10.55 -13.57
CA VAL A 309 -6.92 11.61 -14.50
C VAL A 309 -5.80 12.01 -15.48
N GLN A 310 -4.53 11.95 -15.06
CA GLN A 310 -3.38 12.18 -15.94
C GLN A 310 -3.18 11.04 -16.96
N ASN A 311 -3.56 9.80 -16.62
CA ASN A 311 -3.49 8.66 -17.52
C ASN A 311 -4.75 7.76 -17.45
N PRO A 312 -5.87 8.18 -18.06
CA PRO A 312 -7.13 7.44 -18.01
C PRO A 312 -7.10 6.11 -18.77
N GLY A 313 -6.07 5.89 -19.61
CA GLY A 313 -5.87 4.65 -20.37
C GLY A 313 -5.22 3.53 -19.57
N TRP A 314 -4.87 3.77 -18.30
CA TRP A 314 -4.27 2.77 -17.43
C TRP A 314 -5.20 1.56 -17.22
N VAL A 315 -4.65 0.36 -17.44
CA VAL A 315 -5.40 -0.90 -17.27
C VAL A 315 -5.43 -1.26 -15.79
N LEU A 316 -6.51 -0.87 -15.11
CA LEU A 316 -6.76 -1.19 -13.70
C LEU A 316 -6.96 -2.69 -13.49
N ARG A 317 -6.55 -3.21 -12.32
CA ARG A 317 -6.75 -4.62 -11.95
C ARG A 317 -8.22 -4.95 -11.73
N ASN A 318 -8.96 -4.06 -11.08
CA ASN A 318 -10.39 -4.25 -10.73
C ASN A 318 -11.25 -3.05 -11.17
N PRO A 319 -11.41 -2.81 -12.48
CA PRO A 319 -12.10 -1.61 -12.99
C PRO A 319 -13.56 -1.54 -12.55
N LYS A 320 -14.27 -2.68 -12.44
CA LYS A 320 -15.67 -2.73 -11.96
C LYS A 320 -15.81 -2.27 -10.50
N GLU A 321 -14.88 -2.69 -9.65
CA GLU A 321 -14.89 -2.30 -8.24
C GLU A 321 -14.54 -0.81 -8.10
N PHE A 322 -13.61 -0.32 -8.91
CA PHE A 322 -13.30 1.11 -8.97
C PHE A 322 -14.51 1.94 -9.42
N THR A 323 -15.25 1.50 -10.45
CA THR A 323 -16.50 2.13 -10.88
C THR A 323 -17.52 2.21 -9.74
N ARG A 324 -17.73 1.11 -9.01
CA ARG A 324 -18.63 1.07 -7.85
C ARG A 324 -18.19 2.06 -6.76
N CYS A 325 -16.91 2.03 -6.39
CA CYS A 325 -16.35 2.93 -5.38
C CYS A 325 -16.43 4.41 -5.79
N LEU A 326 -16.21 4.73 -7.08
CA LEU A 326 -16.35 6.09 -7.61
C LEU A 326 -17.80 6.58 -7.48
N MET A 327 -18.78 5.75 -7.85
CA MET A 327 -20.20 6.11 -7.73
C MET A 327 -20.60 6.29 -6.26
N ASP A 328 -20.21 5.38 -5.38
CA ASP A 328 -20.48 5.49 -3.94
C ASP A 328 -19.86 6.77 -3.35
N LYS A 329 -18.62 7.07 -3.74
CA LYS A 329 -17.94 8.29 -3.30
C LYS A 329 -18.59 9.55 -3.84
N TRP A 330 -19.02 9.52 -5.10
CA TRP A 330 -19.74 10.63 -5.73
C TRP A 330 -21.05 10.93 -5.00
N ILE A 331 -21.85 9.91 -4.68
CA ILE A 331 -23.10 10.05 -3.93
C ILE A 331 -22.84 10.66 -2.54
N GLU A 332 -21.79 10.19 -1.85
CA GLU A 332 -21.37 10.73 -0.55
C GLU A 332 -21.08 12.24 -0.64
N LEU A 333 -20.32 12.67 -1.65
CA LEU A 333 -19.94 14.07 -1.86
C LEU A 333 -21.14 14.96 -2.20
N VAL A 334 -22.00 14.50 -3.11
CA VAL A 334 -23.20 15.25 -3.50
C VAL A 334 -24.17 15.43 -2.32
N ARG A 335 -24.32 14.40 -1.47
CA ARG A 335 -25.19 14.49 -0.27
C ARG A 335 -24.63 15.41 0.81
N ARG A 336 -23.31 15.56 0.91
CA ARG A 336 -22.67 16.40 1.92
C ARG A 336 -22.71 17.90 1.61
N GLY A 337 -22.83 18.28 0.34
CA GLY A 337 -22.81 19.69 -0.08
C GLY A 337 -21.37 20.24 -0.19
N VAL A 338 -21.18 21.12 -1.18
CA VAL A 338 -19.88 21.31 -1.86
C VAL A 338 -18.87 22.24 -1.21
N GLN A 339 -19.20 22.95 -0.12
CA GLN A 339 -18.28 23.96 0.43
C GLN A 339 -16.98 23.39 1.02
N ALA A 340 -16.87 22.08 1.24
CA ALA A 340 -15.63 21.45 1.72
C ALA A 340 -14.80 20.74 0.63
N ASP A 341 -15.43 20.12 -0.38
CA ASP A 341 -14.79 19.07 -1.20
C ASP A 341 -14.96 19.26 -2.74
N ALA A 342 -15.07 20.50 -3.22
CA ALA A 342 -15.29 20.78 -4.65
C ALA A 342 -14.23 20.17 -5.58
N GLN A 343 -12.95 20.24 -5.19
CA GLN A 343 -11.84 19.67 -5.96
C GLN A 343 -11.92 18.13 -6.04
N LEU A 344 -12.32 17.49 -4.94
CA LEU A 344 -12.48 16.04 -4.89
C LEU A 344 -13.66 15.58 -5.77
N LEU A 345 -14.77 16.32 -5.75
CA LEU A 345 -15.92 16.04 -6.63
C LEU A 345 -15.51 16.14 -8.11
N GLU A 346 -14.72 17.15 -8.48
CA GLU A 346 -14.21 17.29 -9.85
C GLU A 346 -13.29 16.12 -10.25
N LEU A 347 -12.40 15.69 -9.35
CA LEU A 347 -11.53 14.53 -9.60
C LEU A 347 -12.31 13.23 -9.75
N VAL A 348 -13.32 12.99 -8.90
CA VAL A 348 -14.21 11.82 -9.00
C VAL A 348 -14.97 11.84 -10.32
N THR A 349 -15.49 13.01 -10.72
CA THR A 349 -16.21 13.19 -12.00
C THR A 349 -15.29 12.91 -13.19
N SER A 350 -14.12 13.53 -13.21
CA SER A 350 -13.14 13.39 -14.30
C SER A 350 -12.63 11.95 -14.41
N SER A 351 -12.42 11.28 -13.27
CA SER A 351 -12.04 9.87 -13.24
C SER A 351 -13.13 8.98 -13.82
N MET A 352 -14.40 9.21 -13.48
CA MET A 352 -15.50 8.41 -14.02
C MET A 352 -15.67 8.62 -15.53
N VAL A 353 -15.64 9.87 -16.00
CA VAL A 353 -15.75 10.21 -17.43
C VAL A 353 -14.58 9.61 -18.21
N GLY A 354 -13.35 9.76 -17.69
CA GLY A 354 -12.14 9.20 -18.30
C GLY A 354 -12.17 7.67 -18.37
N LEU A 355 -12.58 7.01 -17.29
CA LEU A 355 -12.69 5.54 -17.21
C LEU A 355 -13.68 4.98 -18.24
N VAL A 356 -14.85 5.62 -18.35
CA VAL A 356 -15.88 5.20 -19.31
C VAL A 356 -15.44 5.45 -20.75
N ALA A 357 -14.73 6.56 -21.01
CA ALA A 357 -14.23 6.88 -22.34
C ALA A 357 -13.17 5.87 -22.83
N THR A 358 -12.30 5.40 -21.93
CA THR A 358 -11.25 4.42 -22.28
C THR A 358 -11.72 2.97 -22.24
N GLN A 359 -12.69 2.65 -21.37
CA GLN A 359 -13.26 1.30 -21.23
C GLN A 359 -14.81 1.31 -21.32
N PRO A 360 -15.41 1.51 -22.51
CA PRO A 360 -16.86 1.61 -22.68
C PRO A 360 -17.66 0.37 -22.22
N ALA A 361 -17.03 -0.81 -22.24
CA ALA A 361 -17.65 -2.07 -21.81
C ALA A 361 -18.09 -2.07 -20.34
N LEU A 362 -17.55 -1.19 -19.49
CA LEU A 362 -17.98 -1.06 -18.10
C LEU A 362 -19.41 -0.50 -17.99
N LEU A 363 -19.85 0.28 -18.99
CA LEU A 363 -21.18 0.88 -19.01
C LEU A 363 -22.30 -0.18 -19.00
N ASP A 364 -22.08 -1.37 -19.57
CA ASP A 364 -23.08 -2.43 -19.62
C ASP A 364 -23.50 -2.93 -18.22
N SER A 365 -22.60 -2.78 -17.24
CA SER A 365 -22.84 -3.20 -15.85
C SER A 365 -23.47 -2.12 -14.96
N LEU A 366 -23.37 -0.84 -15.34
CA LEU A 366 -23.87 0.28 -14.53
C LEU A 366 -25.39 0.25 -14.26
N PRO A 367 -26.27 -0.08 -15.23
CA PRO A 367 -27.72 -0.11 -14.99
C PRO A 367 -28.11 -1.04 -13.83
N GLN A 368 -27.40 -2.16 -13.69
CA GLN A 368 -27.68 -3.17 -12.66
C GLN A 368 -27.30 -2.71 -11.24
N LEU A 369 -26.42 -1.71 -11.13
CA LEU A 369 -25.99 -1.16 -9.85
C LEU A 369 -26.99 -0.15 -9.25
N GLY A 370 -27.95 0.33 -10.05
CA GLY A 370 -29.07 1.14 -9.55
C GLY A 370 -28.70 2.58 -9.15
N TYR A 371 -27.60 3.14 -9.66
CA TYR A 371 -27.15 4.50 -9.32
C TYR A 371 -27.87 5.62 -10.08
N PHE A 372 -28.53 5.34 -11.19
CA PHE A 372 -29.15 6.36 -12.05
C PHE A 372 -30.24 7.21 -11.37
N PRO A 373 -31.17 6.65 -10.56
CA PRO A 373 -32.15 7.48 -9.85
C PRO A 373 -31.50 8.55 -8.98
N GLN A 374 -30.44 8.20 -8.26
CA GLN A 374 -29.72 9.14 -7.38
C GLN A 374 -29.05 10.26 -8.17
N LEU A 375 -28.58 9.96 -9.39
CA LEU A 375 -28.02 10.96 -10.28
C LEU A 375 -29.10 11.90 -10.80
N LEU A 376 -30.24 11.37 -11.24
CA LEU A 376 -31.36 12.17 -11.74
C LEU A 376 -32.00 13.03 -10.64
N ASP A 377 -32.11 12.49 -9.42
CA ASP A 377 -32.56 13.21 -8.24
C ASP A 377 -31.59 14.34 -7.90
N ALA A 378 -30.29 14.06 -7.87
CA ALA A 378 -29.27 15.08 -7.62
C ALA A 378 -29.33 16.23 -8.64
N LEU A 379 -29.53 15.93 -9.93
CA LEU A 379 -29.71 16.95 -10.96
C LEU A 379 -31.05 17.70 -10.81
N ALA A 380 -32.08 17.03 -10.31
CA ALA A 380 -33.41 17.58 -10.12
C ALA A 380 -33.55 18.43 -8.85
N THR A 381 -32.75 18.20 -7.80
CA THR A 381 -32.92 18.87 -6.49
C THR A 381 -31.74 19.74 -6.09
N SER A 382 -30.53 19.47 -6.60
CA SER A 382 -29.35 20.23 -6.21
C SER A 382 -29.43 21.68 -6.71
N GLU A 383 -29.01 22.60 -5.85
CA GLU A 383 -28.77 24.00 -6.19
C GLU A 383 -27.28 24.29 -6.39
N ASP A 384 -26.42 23.32 -6.04
CA ASP A 384 -24.99 23.50 -6.13
C ASP A 384 -24.49 23.34 -7.57
N ALA A 385 -23.78 24.38 -8.02
CA ALA A 385 -23.26 24.49 -9.36
C ALA A 385 -22.25 23.36 -9.67
N GLY A 386 -21.45 22.93 -8.70
CA GLY A 386 -20.46 21.84 -8.87
C GLY A 386 -21.12 20.47 -9.07
N ALA A 387 -22.09 20.15 -8.22
CA ALA A 387 -22.88 18.93 -8.31
C ALA A 387 -23.68 18.85 -9.63
N LEU A 388 -24.31 19.95 -10.06
CA LEU A 388 -25.03 20.01 -11.34
C LEU A 388 -24.10 19.75 -12.53
N ARG A 389 -22.91 20.37 -12.53
CA ARG A 389 -21.87 20.12 -13.56
C ARG A 389 -21.46 18.65 -13.58
N SER A 390 -21.19 18.08 -12.42
CA SER A 390 -20.77 16.68 -12.29
C SER A 390 -21.85 15.72 -12.81
N CYS A 391 -23.12 15.93 -12.44
CA CYS A 391 -24.24 15.14 -12.94
C CYS A 391 -24.33 15.18 -14.47
N LEU A 392 -24.26 16.37 -15.07
CA LEU A 392 -24.38 16.54 -16.53
C LEU A 392 -23.25 15.86 -17.29
N LEU A 393 -22.00 15.95 -16.80
CA LEU A 393 -20.85 15.30 -17.42
C LEU A 393 -20.93 13.77 -17.30
N MET A 394 -21.33 13.25 -16.13
CA MET A 394 -21.55 11.80 -15.96
C MET A 394 -22.68 11.30 -16.86
N LEU A 395 -23.81 12.00 -16.95
CA LEU A 395 -24.92 11.65 -17.86
C LEU A 395 -24.49 11.63 -19.32
N HIS A 396 -23.73 12.64 -19.75
CA HIS A 396 -23.20 12.70 -21.10
C HIS A 396 -22.31 11.49 -21.38
N ALA A 397 -21.41 11.12 -20.47
CA ALA A 397 -20.57 9.94 -20.62
C ALA A 397 -21.39 8.64 -20.68
N PHE A 398 -22.39 8.48 -19.80
CA PHE A 398 -23.21 7.26 -19.75
C PHE A 398 -24.15 7.13 -20.95
N SER A 399 -24.57 8.25 -21.54
CA SER A 399 -25.45 8.27 -22.72
C SER A 399 -24.81 7.67 -23.98
N ALA A 400 -23.49 7.45 -23.99
CA ALA A 400 -22.82 6.75 -25.08
C ALA A 400 -23.18 5.25 -25.18
N ASN A 401 -23.77 4.66 -24.13
CA ASN A 401 -24.19 3.27 -24.11
C ASN A 401 -25.72 3.14 -24.15
N THR A 402 -26.23 2.30 -25.06
CA THR A 402 -27.67 2.11 -25.29
C THR A 402 -28.38 1.46 -24.11
N GLY A 403 -27.71 0.57 -23.36
CA GLY A 403 -28.22 -0.02 -22.12
C GLY A 403 -28.42 1.01 -21.01
N CYS A 404 -27.45 1.90 -20.82
CA CYS A 404 -27.56 3.05 -19.91
C CYS A 404 -28.71 3.98 -20.32
N VAL A 405 -28.81 4.34 -21.61
CA VAL A 405 -29.90 5.19 -22.13
C VAL A 405 -31.26 4.58 -21.84
N ARG A 406 -31.46 3.28 -22.12
CA ARG A 406 -32.71 2.58 -21.81
C ARG A 406 -33.09 2.70 -20.35
N SER A 407 -32.15 2.43 -19.44
CA SER A 407 -32.41 2.50 -18.01
C SER A 407 -32.67 3.93 -17.52
N LEU A 408 -31.96 4.93 -18.07
CA LEU A 408 -32.13 6.34 -17.73
C LEU A 408 -33.51 6.86 -18.17
N VAL A 409 -33.90 6.61 -19.42
CA VAL A 409 -35.20 7.03 -19.94
C VAL A 409 -36.34 6.28 -19.24
N SER A 410 -36.16 4.99 -18.92
CA SER A 410 -37.17 4.22 -18.18
C SER A 410 -37.47 4.76 -16.78
N ALA A 411 -36.59 5.59 -16.19
CA ALA A 411 -36.85 6.25 -14.91
C ALA A 411 -37.96 7.33 -14.97
N GLY A 412 -38.41 7.73 -16.17
CA GLY A 412 -39.59 8.59 -16.38
C GLY A 412 -39.34 10.10 -16.29
N HIS A 413 -38.30 10.54 -15.57
CA HIS A 413 -38.04 11.97 -15.31
C HIS A 413 -36.68 12.46 -15.81
N CYS A 414 -35.94 11.64 -16.57
CA CYS A 414 -34.58 11.94 -17.01
C CYS A 414 -34.50 13.25 -17.82
N LEU A 415 -35.33 13.41 -18.87
CA LEU A 415 -35.30 14.61 -19.70
C LEU A 415 -35.75 15.87 -18.96
N ARG A 416 -36.61 15.73 -17.94
CA ARG A 416 -36.98 16.84 -17.05
C ARG A 416 -35.80 17.30 -16.20
N SER A 417 -35.04 16.36 -15.64
CA SER A 417 -33.82 16.68 -14.88
C SER A 417 -32.76 17.32 -15.78
N VAL A 418 -32.55 16.79 -16.99
CA VAL A 418 -31.60 17.37 -17.96
C VAL A 418 -32.01 18.80 -18.35
N LYS A 419 -33.29 19.04 -18.63
CA LYS A 419 -33.81 20.40 -18.90
C LYS A 419 -33.48 21.38 -17.78
N ARG A 420 -33.73 21.01 -16.51
CA ARG A 420 -33.36 21.84 -15.35
C ARG A 420 -31.86 22.11 -15.32
N GLY A 421 -31.04 21.09 -15.58
CA GLY A 421 -29.59 21.25 -15.68
C GLY A 421 -29.16 22.26 -16.75
N MET A 422 -29.83 22.26 -17.91
CA MET A 422 -29.60 23.22 -19.00
C MET A 422 -29.94 24.66 -18.59
N GLU A 423 -31.06 24.86 -17.89
CA GLU A 423 -31.50 26.17 -17.42
C GLU A 423 -30.55 26.76 -16.36
N GLN A 424 -29.97 25.91 -15.51
CA GLN A 424 -29.09 26.34 -14.41
C GLN A 424 -27.62 26.49 -14.82
N ARG A 425 -27.16 25.76 -15.85
CA ARG A 425 -25.75 25.73 -16.29
C ARG A 425 -25.63 25.97 -17.79
N PRO A 426 -25.74 27.24 -18.24
CA PRO A 426 -25.62 27.59 -19.66
C PRO A 426 -24.24 27.27 -20.26
N ASP A 427 -23.21 27.16 -19.44
CA ASP A 427 -21.84 26.79 -19.83
C ASP A 427 -21.70 25.35 -20.33
N LEU A 428 -22.65 24.47 -19.98
CA LEU A 428 -22.63 23.04 -20.32
C LEU A 428 -23.71 22.63 -21.33
N LEU A 429 -24.36 23.61 -21.98
CA LEU A 429 -25.44 23.34 -22.95
C LEU A 429 -25.01 22.40 -24.06
N ALA A 430 -23.76 22.49 -24.51
CA ALA A 430 -23.19 21.60 -25.53
C ALA A 430 -23.29 20.11 -25.13
N TYR A 431 -22.86 19.76 -23.91
CA TYR A 431 -22.92 18.39 -23.39
C TYR A 431 -24.36 17.95 -23.12
N ALA A 432 -25.18 18.85 -22.56
CA ALA A 432 -26.57 18.54 -22.26
C ALA A 432 -27.39 18.30 -23.53
N CYS A 433 -27.23 19.11 -24.58
CA CYS A 433 -27.92 18.92 -25.86
C CYS A 433 -27.50 17.61 -26.54
N GLU A 434 -26.21 17.27 -26.51
CA GLU A 434 -25.73 16.00 -27.04
C GLU A 434 -26.26 14.80 -26.24
N THR A 435 -26.38 14.96 -24.92
CA THR A 435 -27.02 13.95 -24.06
C THR A 435 -28.48 13.76 -24.47
N VAL A 436 -29.24 14.84 -24.69
CA VAL A 436 -30.65 14.76 -25.16
C VAL A 436 -30.74 14.06 -26.52
N LEU A 437 -29.83 14.37 -27.46
CA LEU A 437 -29.77 13.68 -28.75
C LEU A 437 -29.59 12.16 -28.58
N ARG A 438 -28.59 11.74 -27.81
CA ARG A 438 -28.31 10.31 -27.57
C ARG A 438 -29.44 9.60 -26.83
N LEU A 439 -30.09 10.29 -25.88
CA LEU A 439 -31.27 9.77 -25.19
C LEU A 439 -32.45 9.58 -26.16
N ALA A 440 -32.67 10.54 -27.06
CA ALA A 440 -33.72 10.48 -28.09
C ALA A 440 -33.46 9.35 -29.11
N GLU A 441 -32.21 9.18 -29.56
CA GLU A 441 -31.84 8.10 -30.49
C GLU A 441 -31.92 6.69 -29.84
N GLY A 442 -31.64 6.59 -28.54
CA GLY A 442 -31.63 5.29 -27.86
C GLY A 442 -33.01 4.78 -27.44
N GLN A 443 -33.99 5.66 -27.20
CA GLN A 443 -35.37 5.34 -26.79
C GLN A 443 -36.37 6.35 -27.37
N GLU A 444 -36.59 6.29 -28.69
CA GLU A 444 -37.35 7.30 -29.45
C GLU A 444 -38.73 7.63 -28.85
N ASP A 445 -39.58 6.63 -28.59
CA ASP A 445 -40.96 6.87 -28.13
C ASP A 445 -41.05 7.41 -26.70
N LEU A 446 -40.38 6.76 -25.73
CA LEU A 446 -40.39 7.19 -24.32
C LEU A 446 -39.70 8.54 -24.12
N ALA A 447 -38.62 8.81 -24.87
CA ALA A 447 -37.94 10.10 -24.84
C ALA A 447 -38.85 11.20 -25.42
N ALA A 448 -39.57 10.94 -26.52
CA ALA A 448 -40.51 11.89 -27.09
C ALA A 448 -41.68 12.20 -26.15
N GLU A 449 -42.23 11.20 -25.47
CA GLU A 449 -43.28 11.39 -24.45
C GLU A 449 -42.81 12.29 -23.31
N GLN A 450 -41.61 12.02 -22.77
CA GLN A 450 -41.02 12.82 -21.70
C GLN A 450 -40.71 14.25 -22.16
N ALA A 451 -40.16 14.41 -23.36
CA ALA A 451 -39.83 15.71 -23.93
C ALA A 451 -41.07 16.60 -24.12
N LEU A 452 -42.20 16.01 -24.53
CA LEU A 452 -43.48 16.71 -24.63
C LEU A 452 -44.02 17.08 -23.24
N THR A 453 -44.00 16.14 -22.30
CA THR A 453 -44.54 16.32 -20.95
C THR A 453 -43.79 17.40 -20.15
N CYS A 454 -42.46 17.48 -20.30
CA CYS A 454 -41.65 18.48 -19.60
C CYS A 454 -41.47 19.80 -20.39
N GLY A 455 -42.05 19.89 -21.59
CA GLY A 455 -41.90 21.04 -22.48
C GLY A 455 -40.44 21.30 -22.89
N LEU A 456 -39.68 20.24 -23.12
CA LEU A 456 -38.29 20.33 -23.60
C LEU A 456 -38.25 20.81 -25.05
N VAL A 457 -39.22 20.40 -25.88
CA VAL A 457 -39.29 20.80 -27.30
C VAL A 457 -39.35 22.33 -27.45
N GLN A 458 -40.18 23.02 -26.65
CA GLN A 458 -40.24 24.48 -26.67
C GLN A 458 -38.96 25.14 -26.16
N HIS A 459 -38.33 24.56 -25.14
CA HIS A 459 -37.07 25.07 -24.60
C HIS A 459 -35.93 24.96 -25.62
N LEU A 460 -35.82 23.81 -26.30
CA LEU A 460 -34.87 23.58 -27.37
C LEU A 460 -35.07 24.55 -28.55
N LEU A 461 -36.31 24.85 -28.94
CA LEU A 461 -36.61 25.88 -29.94
C LEU A 461 -36.16 27.29 -29.49
N GLY A 462 -36.32 27.62 -28.20
CA GLY A 462 -35.78 28.86 -27.64
C GLY A 462 -34.25 28.93 -27.69
N LEU A 463 -33.57 27.81 -27.45
CA LEU A 463 -32.11 27.74 -27.59
C LEU A 463 -31.65 27.83 -29.06
N LEU A 464 -32.44 27.31 -29.99
CA LEU A 464 -32.19 27.47 -31.42
C LEU A 464 -32.26 28.96 -31.84
N GLN A 465 -33.20 29.73 -31.26
CA GLN A 465 -33.25 31.19 -31.45
C GLN A 465 -32.01 31.91 -30.91
N SER A 466 -31.36 31.35 -29.89
CA SER A 466 -30.10 31.88 -29.35
C SER A 466 -28.85 31.47 -30.14
N GLY A 467 -28.99 30.70 -31.23
CA GLY A 467 -27.90 30.34 -32.14
C GLY A 467 -27.24 28.98 -31.89
N LEU A 468 -27.85 28.09 -31.07
CA LEU A 468 -27.32 26.75 -30.81
C LEU A 468 -27.82 25.72 -31.84
N GLU A 469 -27.09 25.57 -32.95
CA GLU A 469 -27.45 24.66 -34.04
C GLU A 469 -27.43 23.17 -33.65
N ARG A 470 -26.65 22.77 -32.64
CA ARG A 470 -26.54 21.38 -32.14
C ARG A 470 -27.88 20.81 -31.65
N VAL A 471 -28.86 21.66 -31.38
CA VAL A 471 -30.21 21.29 -30.94
C VAL A 471 -31.06 20.72 -32.08
N VAL A 472 -30.75 21.06 -33.35
CA VAL A 472 -31.53 20.63 -34.53
C VAL A 472 -31.55 19.11 -34.64
N ASN A 473 -30.40 18.45 -34.44
CA ASN A 473 -30.31 16.99 -34.50
C ASN A 473 -31.14 16.32 -33.39
N ALA A 474 -31.15 16.89 -32.18
CA ALA A 474 -31.97 16.38 -31.08
C ALA A 474 -33.47 16.50 -31.39
N LEU A 475 -33.91 17.63 -31.97
CA LEU A 475 -35.30 17.82 -32.40
C LEU A 475 -35.70 16.87 -33.53
N LYS A 476 -34.82 16.64 -34.51
CA LYS A 476 -35.03 15.65 -35.57
C LYS A 476 -35.12 14.23 -35.02
N ALA A 477 -34.27 13.87 -34.04
CA ALA A 477 -34.34 12.58 -33.37
C ALA A 477 -35.68 12.37 -32.64
N LEU A 478 -36.18 13.39 -31.93
CA LEU A 478 -37.49 13.34 -31.27
C LEU A 478 -38.66 13.24 -32.28
N GLN A 479 -38.51 13.82 -33.47
CA GLN A 479 -39.52 13.73 -34.54
C GLN A 479 -39.62 12.32 -35.15
N LYS A 480 -38.57 11.50 -35.06
CA LYS A 480 -38.57 10.12 -35.58
C LYS A 480 -39.46 9.15 -34.79
N SER A 481 -39.92 9.52 -33.59
CA SER A 481 -40.83 8.69 -32.78
C SER A 481 -42.10 8.33 -33.55
N LEU A 482 -42.46 7.05 -33.51
CA LEU A 482 -43.64 6.53 -34.20
C LEU A 482 -44.95 6.97 -33.53
N GLN A 483 -44.95 7.12 -32.20
CA GLN A 483 -46.17 7.42 -31.43
C GLN A 483 -46.38 8.91 -31.16
N HIS A 484 -45.29 9.67 -31.06
CA HIS A 484 -45.35 11.07 -30.63
C HIS A 484 -44.69 12.03 -31.62
N GLY A 485 -44.08 11.52 -32.70
CA GLY A 485 -43.42 12.32 -33.73
C GLY A 485 -44.34 13.34 -34.41
N GLU A 486 -45.62 13.02 -34.65
CA GLU A 486 -46.59 13.98 -35.22
C GLU A 486 -46.85 15.17 -34.30
N ARG A 487 -46.94 14.94 -32.98
CA ARG A 487 -47.15 15.99 -31.98
C ARG A 487 -45.91 16.87 -31.83
N VAL A 488 -44.72 16.26 -31.85
CA VAL A 488 -43.46 16.99 -31.87
C VAL A 488 -43.37 17.83 -33.15
N GLY A 489 -43.69 17.24 -34.31
CA GLY A 489 -43.72 17.91 -35.62
C GLY A 489 -44.67 19.11 -35.65
N ALA A 490 -45.88 18.98 -35.09
CA ALA A 490 -46.84 20.09 -35.01
C ALA A 490 -46.30 21.29 -34.21
N ILE A 491 -45.57 21.06 -33.13
CA ILE A 491 -44.92 22.11 -32.33
C ILE A 491 -43.77 22.75 -33.12
N LEU A 492 -43.01 21.94 -33.85
CA LEU A 492 -41.89 22.40 -34.66
C LEU A 492 -42.36 23.24 -35.86
N ASP A 493 -43.36 22.79 -36.61
CA ASP A 493 -43.89 23.49 -37.78
C ASP A 493 -44.60 24.82 -37.42
N ALA A 494 -45.09 24.94 -36.18
CA ALA A 494 -45.63 26.20 -35.63
C ALA A 494 -44.54 27.25 -35.35
N SER A 495 -43.27 26.85 -35.21
CA SER A 495 -42.16 27.77 -34.95
C SER A 495 -41.63 28.39 -36.25
N PRO A 496 -41.53 29.73 -36.33
CA PRO A 496 -40.98 30.38 -37.52
C PRO A 496 -39.50 30.03 -37.75
N VAL A 497 -38.74 29.84 -36.65
CA VAL A 497 -37.31 29.55 -36.70
C VAL A 497 -37.03 28.14 -37.19
N TRP A 498 -37.91 27.17 -36.94
CA TRP A 498 -37.70 25.80 -37.39
C TRP A 498 -37.67 25.67 -38.92
N LYS A 499 -38.40 26.54 -39.64
CA LYS A 499 -38.47 26.51 -41.11
C LYS A 499 -37.12 26.71 -41.78
N ASP A 500 -36.24 27.50 -41.16
CA ASP A 500 -34.90 27.81 -41.70
C ASP A 500 -33.89 26.66 -41.46
N TYR A 501 -34.14 25.81 -40.46
CA TYR A 501 -33.22 24.74 -40.02
C TYR A 501 -33.72 23.31 -40.35
N LYS A 502 -34.99 23.14 -40.73
CA LYS A 502 -35.61 21.83 -41.03
C LYS A 502 -34.83 21.04 -42.08
N ASP A 503 -34.33 21.73 -43.11
CA ASP A 503 -33.65 21.11 -44.26
C ASP A 503 -32.12 21.03 -44.11
N GLN A 504 -31.54 21.57 -43.03
CA GLN A 504 -30.09 21.54 -42.81
C GLN A 504 -29.65 20.18 -42.24
N LEU A 505 -28.88 19.41 -43.01
CA LEU A 505 -28.17 18.20 -42.58
C LEU A 505 -26.76 18.60 -42.13
N HIS A 506 -26.54 18.74 -40.82
CA HIS A 506 -25.21 19.02 -40.26
C HIS A 506 -24.47 17.71 -39.99
N ASP A 507 -23.87 17.14 -41.04
CA ASP A 507 -22.86 16.06 -40.95
C ASP A 507 -21.44 16.58 -40.70
N LEU A 508 -21.29 17.88 -40.40
CA LEU A 508 -20.01 18.55 -40.29
C LEU A 508 -19.87 19.24 -38.94
N PHE A 509 -19.58 18.49 -37.87
CA PHE A 509 -18.72 19.01 -36.80
C PHE A 509 -17.84 17.90 -36.24
N ILE A 510 -16.55 18.15 -36.39
CA ILE A 510 -15.39 17.37 -35.99
C ILE A 510 -15.52 16.89 -34.54
N SER A 511 -15.20 15.62 -34.34
CA SER A 511 -14.89 14.97 -33.06
C SER A 511 -13.71 15.64 -32.35
N ASN A 512 -13.88 16.87 -31.87
CA ASN A 512 -13.00 17.38 -30.83
C ASN A 512 -13.53 16.84 -29.51
N ALA A 513 -13.13 15.61 -29.18
CA ALA A 513 -13.04 15.21 -27.79
C ALA A 513 -12.22 16.31 -27.09
N PRO A 514 -12.77 17.01 -26.09
CA PRO A 514 -11.91 17.78 -25.21
C PRO A 514 -11.07 16.72 -24.49
N SER A 515 -9.80 16.63 -24.85
CA SER A 515 -8.80 16.06 -23.96
C SER A 515 -8.96 16.78 -22.63
N VAL A 516 -9.50 16.09 -21.63
CA VAL A 516 -9.49 16.52 -20.22
C VAL A 516 -8.05 16.37 -19.72
N ALA A 517 -7.14 17.10 -20.34
CA ALA A 517 -5.72 17.16 -20.08
C ALA A 517 -5.25 18.51 -20.62
N GLY A 518 -5.26 19.56 -19.79
CA GLY A 518 -4.71 20.85 -20.23
C GLY A 518 -5.11 22.10 -19.48
N TYR A 519 -6.08 22.06 -18.56
CA TYR A 519 -6.39 23.23 -17.73
C TYR A 519 -6.25 22.88 -16.26
N LEU A 520 -5.03 22.97 -15.76
CA LEU A 520 -4.63 23.41 -14.42
C LEU A 520 -3.13 23.13 -14.27
N LEU A 521 -2.30 24.15 -14.50
CA LEU A 521 -1.09 24.51 -13.75
C LEU A 521 -0.24 25.48 -14.57
N ASN A 522 -0.33 26.76 -14.22
CA ASN A 522 0.69 27.75 -14.55
C ASN A 522 1.24 28.30 -13.22
N SER A 523 2.33 27.70 -12.71
CA SER A 523 3.23 28.33 -11.75
C SER A 523 4.57 27.58 -11.67
N ALA A 524 5.57 28.15 -12.36
CA ALA A 524 7.00 28.26 -12.05
C ALA A 524 7.75 27.17 -11.24
N SER A 525 8.73 26.55 -11.91
CA SER A 525 10.16 26.35 -11.53
C SER A 525 10.71 25.26 -12.48
N GLY A 526 11.91 25.28 -13.06
CA GLY A 526 13.13 26.04 -12.86
C GLY A 526 14.28 25.04 -13.00
N GLY A 527 15.04 25.08 -14.10
CA GLY A 527 16.40 24.52 -14.17
C GLY A 527 16.68 23.36 -15.14
N GLY A 528 17.39 23.68 -16.22
CA GLY A 528 18.70 23.06 -16.50
C GLY A 528 18.81 21.82 -17.39
N GLY A 529 19.18 22.05 -18.67
CA GLY A 529 20.29 21.31 -19.32
C GLY A 529 19.96 20.04 -20.14
N GLY A 530 19.85 20.20 -21.46
CA GLY A 530 20.11 19.12 -22.43
C GLY A 530 21.63 18.87 -22.64
N PRO A 531 22.10 18.11 -23.66
CA PRO A 531 21.50 18.05 -25.01
C PRO A 531 21.58 16.69 -25.78
N ALA A 532 20.73 16.51 -26.80
CA ALA A 532 21.08 15.75 -28.03
C ALA A 532 20.13 16.01 -29.22
N ALA A 533 20.63 16.80 -30.17
CA ALA A 533 20.52 16.79 -31.64
C ALA A 533 19.26 16.33 -32.43
N SER A 534 18.75 17.30 -33.21
CA SER A 534 18.50 17.28 -34.68
C SER A 534 17.22 16.66 -35.26
N LYS A 535 16.33 17.52 -35.79
CA LYS A 535 16.13 17.81 -37.24
C LYS A 535 14.86 18.68 -37.44
N ALA A 536 14.99 19.78 -38.19
CA ALA A 536 13.89 20.59 -38.73
C ALA A 536 13.52 20.09 -40.15
N PRO A 537 12.29 20.28 -40.67
CA PRO A 537 11.85 21.56 -41.30
C PRO A 537 10.30 21.79 -41.25
N PRO A 538 9.67 22.65 -42.09
CA PRO A 538 9.88 24.06 -42.40
C PRO A 538 8.73 24.98 -41.88
N LYS A 539 8.95 26.29 -41.96
CA LYS A 539 8.03 27.38 -41.59
C LYS A 539 7.05 27.70 -42.73
N ASP A 540 5.82 28.08 -42.40
CA ASP A 540 5.03 29.07 -43.16
C ASP A 540 3.83 29.61 -42.33
N PRO A 541 3.26 30.79 -42.67
CA PRO A 541 3.21 31.89 -41.70
C PRO A 541 1.85 32.62 -41.68
N PHE A 542 1.01 32.44 -40.67
CA PHE A 542 -0.15 33.34 -40.46
C PHE A 542 -0.56 33.38 -38.98
N LEU A 543 0.19 34.14 -38.17
CA LEU A 543 -0.26 34.64 -36.87
C LEU A 543 0.00 36.15 -36.85
N ASN A 544 -0.99 36.90 -37.31
CA ASN A 544 -1.16 38.33 -37.03
C ASN A 544 -2.59 38.73 -37.37
N ARG A 545 -3.44 38.87 -36.34
CA ARG A 545 -4.43 39.96 -36.15
C ARG A 545 -5.27 39.65 -34.90
N LEU A 546 -4.99 40.37 -33.80
CA LEU A 546 -5.83 41.40 -33.16
C LEU A 546 -6.98 40.79 -32.33
N SER A 547 -6.95 40.76 -30.99
CA SER A 547 -7.11 41.88 -30.04
C SER A 547 -8.41 42.68 -30.22
N PHE A 548 -9.44 42.32 -29.45
CA PHE A 548 -10.17 43.17 -28.51
C PHE A 548 -10.94 42.29 -27.52
#